data_AF-A0AAW6IV31-F1
#
_entry.id   AF-A0AAW6IV31-F1
#
_cell.length_a   1.000
_cell.length_b   1.000
_cell.length_c   1.000
_cell.angle_alpha   90.00
_cell.angle_beta   90.00
_cell.angle_gamma   90.00
#
_symmetry.space_group_name_H-M   'P 1'
#
loop_
_entity.id
_entity.type
_entity.pdbx_description
1 polymer ?
#
loop_
_entity_poly.entity_id
_entity_poly.type
_entity_poly.pdbx_seq_one_letter_code
_entity_poly.pdbx_strand_id
1 'polypeptide(L)'
;MAFVTDNKETILAIIDGWSGKLTYELLSDKLQSELGLKRPPSRHTYTKHDEIKHAFDLKKKELRNKKSIAIEEAKSIFDSSDKLSHLIGKLDNDDATIAELIKRVEKLENENQRLNSENKRVIAQNDILLERFARWQHNLQKMDGVDMNKLAATIDTGLPAKNRD
;
A
#
# COMPACT_ATOMS: atom_id res chain seq x y z
N MET A 1 62.57 3.49 -28.90
CA MET A 1 61.61 3.94 -29.94
C MET A 1 60.95 2.76 -30.66
N ALA A 2 61.63 1.62 -30.86
CA ALA A 2 61.06 0.42 -31.50
C ALA A 2 59.88 -0.24 -30.72
N PHE A 3 59.99 -0.37 -29.39
CA PHE A 3 58.98 -1.10 -28.60
C PHE A 3 57.52 -0.64 -28.84
N VAL A 4 57.26 0.66 -28.85
CA VAL A 4 55.90 1.18 -29.02
C VAL A 4 55.45 1.10 -30.47
N THR A 5 56.36 1.25 -31.42
CA THR A 5 56.04 1.15 -32.86
C THR A 5 55.72 -0.28 -33.25
N ASP A 6 56.42 -1.26 -32.67
CA ASP A 6 56.23 -2.68 -32.94
C ASP A 6 55.01 -3.30 -32.22
N ASN A 7 54.62 -2.74 -31.05
CA ASN A 7 53.55 -3.30 -30.20
C ASN A 7 52.32 -2.39 -30.09
N LYS A 8 52.22 -1.37 -30.94
CA LYS A 8 51.19 -0.33 -30.88
C LYS A 8 49.77 -0.91 -30.88
N GLU A 9 49.50 -1.79 -31.83
CA GLU A 9 48.18 -2.40 -32.03
C GLU A 9 47.78 -3.26 -30.83
N THR A 10 48.72 -4.04 -30.28
CA THR A 10 48.51 -4.86 -29.09
C THR A 10 48.18 -3.99 -27.87
N ILE A 11 48.88 -2.86 -27.69
CA ILE A 11 48.61 -1.93 -26.59
C ILE A 11 47.21 -1.34 -26.70
N LEU A 12 46.80 -0.91 -27.91
CA LEU A 12 45.47 -0.36 -28.15
C LEU A 12 44.38 -1.42 -27.92
N ALA A 13 44.56 -2.65 -28.41
CA ALA A 13 43.62 -3.74 -28.21
C ALA A 13 43.43 -4.09 -26.71
N ILE A 14 44.50 -4.09 -25.93
CA ILE A 14 44.45 -4.33 -24.48
C ILE A 14 43.67 -3.21 -23.76
N ILE A 15 43.89 -1.95 -24.17
CA ILE A 15 43.16 -0.80 -23.61
C ILE A 15 41.67 -0.92 -23.96
N ASP A 16 41.34 -1.19 -25.22
CA ASP A 16 39.95 -1.30 -25.69
C ASP A 16 39.18 -2.43 -25.00
N GLY A 17 39.84 -3.57 -24.76
CA GLY A 17 39.28 -4.71 -24.04
C GLY A 17 39.28 -4.58 -22.51
N TRP A 18 39.81 -3.49 -21.95
CA TRP A 18 40.01 -3.39 -20.51
C TRP A 18 38.70 -3.35 -19.72
N SER A 19 38.62 -4.17 -18.67
CA SER A 19 37.51 -4.19 -17.72
C SER A 19 38.00 -3.91 -16.29
N GLY A 20 37.18 -3.25 -15.47
CA GLY A 20 37.53 -2.90 -14.11
C GLY A 20 38.41 -1.65 -13.98
N LYS A 21 39.29 -1.62 -12.96
CA LYS A 21 40.12 -0.44 -12.66
C LYS A 21 41.24 -0.32 -13.69
N LEU A 22 41.24 0.77 -14.47
CA LEU A 22 42.29 1.09 -15.43
C LEU A 22 43.31 2.08 -14.85
N THR A 23 44.54 1.61 -14.63
CA THR A 23 45.69 2.45 -14.26
C THR A 23 46.89 2.11 -15.15
N TYR A 24 47.87 3.03 -15.23
CA TYR A 24 49.05 2.83 -16.06
C TYR A 24 49.94 1.69 -15.53
N GLU A 25 49.94 1.48 -14.22
CA GLU A 25 50.65 0.40 -13.53
C GLU A 25 50.05 -0.94 -13.97
N LEU A 26 48.73 -1.09 -13.85
CA LEU A 26 48.04 -2.32 -14.25
C LEU A 26 48.18 -2.59 -15.76
N LEU A 27 48.12 -1.55 -16.60
CA LEU A 27 48.38 -1.69 -18.03
C LEU A 27 49.81 -2.18 -18.29
N SER A 28 50.80 -1.69 -17.54
CA SER A 28 52.20 -2.10 -17.67
C SER A 28 52.41 -3.54 -17.23
N ASP A 29 51.76 -3.96 -16.16
CA ASP A 29 51.79 -5.34 -15.67
C ASP A 29 51.15 -6.29 -16.69
N LYS A 30 49.99 -5.92 -17.24
CA LYS A 30 49.30 -6.72 -18.26
C LYS A 30 50.11 -6.83 -19.55
N LEU A 31 50.73 -5.73 -19.99
CA LEU A 31 51.63 -5.73 -21.15
C LEU A 31 52.89 -6.55 -20.89
N GLN A 32 53.42 -6.54 -19.66
CA GLN A 32 54.57 -7.36 -19.30
C GLN A 32 54.25 -8.85 -19.43
N SER A 33 53.08 -9.28 -18.93
CA SER A 33 52.63 -10.67 -19.04
C SER A 33 52.29 -11.08 -20.48
N GLU A 34 51.60 -10.23 -21.25
CA GLU A 34 51.18 -10.51 -22.63
C GLU A 34 52.36 -10.56 -23.62
N LEU A 35 53.34 -9.66 -23.47
CA LEU A 35 54.49 -9.54 -24.39
C LEU A 35 55.76 -10.24 -23.87
N GLY A 36 55.70 -10.92 -22.73
CA GLY A 36 56.84 -11.65 -22.16
C GLY A 36 58.04 -10.76 -21.82
N LEU A 37 57.81 -9.51 -21.43
CA LEU A 37 58.87 -8.52 -21.25
C LEU A 37 59.62 -8.73 -19.93
N LYS A 38 60.96 -8.62 -19.96
CA LYS A 38 61.79 -8.70 -18.75
C LYS A 38 61.50 -7.59 -17.73
N ARG A 39 60.95 -6.45 -18.17
CA ARG A 39 60.57 -5.33 -17.32
C ARG A 39 59.27 -4.70 -17.82
N PRO A 40 58.40 -4.20 -16.93
CA PRO A 40 57.19 -3.49 -17.33
C PRO A 40 57.55 -2.19 -18.06
N PRO A 41 56.82 -1.80 -19.11
CA PRO A 41 57.06 -0.55 -19.80
C PRO A 41 56.81 0.65 -18.87
N SER A 42 57.69 1.64 -18.88
CA SER A 42 57.54 2.83 -18.03
C SER A 42 56.30 3.64 -18.43
N ARG A 43 55.62 4.25 -17.46
CA ARG A 43 54.49 5.16 -17.68
C ARG A 43 54.80 6.28 -18.70
N HIS A 44 56.04 6.77 -18.71
CA HIS A 44 56.49 7.79 -19.67
C HIS A 44 56.38 7.34 -21.13
N THR A 45 56.44 6.03 -21.36
CA THR A 45 56.31 5.41 -22.69
C THR A 45 54.93 5.68 -23.27
N TYR A 46 53.87 5.58 -22.47
CA TYR A 46 52.50 5.80 -22.92
C TYR A 46 52.18 7.28 -23.10
N THR A 47 52.69 8.14 -22.20
CA THR A 47 52.40 9.58 -22.26
C THR A 47 53.12 10.31 -23.39
N LYS A 48 54.20 9.73 -23.92
CA LYS A 48 54.94 10.28 -25.07
C LYS A 48 54.25 9.99 -26.41
N HIS A 49 53.32 9.03 -26.45
CA HIS A 49 52.63 8.64 -27.68
C HIS A 49 51.16 9.03 -27.55
N ASP A 50 50.77 10.05 -28.30
CA ASP A 50 49.45 10.67 -28.17
C ASP A 50 48.31 9.68 -28.40
N GLU A 51 48.46 8.73 -29.33
CA GLU A 51 47.43 7.74 -29.62
C GLU A 51 47.13 6.81 -28.45
N ILE A 52 48.16 6.28 -27.78
CA ILE A 52 48.00 5.39 -26.63
C ILE A 52 47.41 6.17 -25.45
N LYS A 53 47.87 7.41 -25.26
CA LYS A 53 47.33 8.31 -24.24
C LYS A 53 45.85 8.59 -24.49
N HIS A 54 45.47 8.90 -25.72
CA HIS A 54 44.09 9.15 -26.11
C HIS A 54 43.20 7.92 -25.91
N ALA A 55 43.64 6.73 -26.35
CA ALA A 55 42.92 5.49 -26.14
C ALA A 55 42.72 5.20 -24.64
N PHE A 56 43.78 5.37 -23.84
CA PHE A 56 43.72 5.19 -22.38
C PHE A 56 42.72 6.15 -21.74
N ASP A 57 42.79 7.44 -22.06
CA ASP A 57 41.91 8.45 -21.48
C ASP A 57 40.45 8.25 -21.91
N LEU A 58 40.22 7.88 -23.18
CA LEU A 58 38.90 7.54 -23.71
C LEU A 58 38.31 6.33 -22.97
N LYS A 59 39.08 5.24 -22.85
CA LYS A 59 38.64 4.04 -22.15
C LYS A 59 38.37 4.30 -20.68
N LYS A 60 39.24 5.07 -20.03
CA LYS A 60 39.07 5.42 -18.61
C LYS A 60 37.80 6.24 -18.39
N LYS A 61 37.46 7.14 -19.32
CA LYS A 61 36.20 7.89 -19.31
C LYS A 61 35.00 6.97 -19.53
N GLU A 62 35.07 6.06 -20.51
CA GLU A 62 34.03 5.06 -20.78
C GLU A 62 33.72 4.21 -19.55
N LEU A 63 34.75 3.66 -18.89
CA LEU A 63 34.61 2.85 -17.69
C LEU A 63 34.01 3.62 -16.51
N ARG A 64 34.35 4.90 -16.36
CA ARG A 64 33.72 5.77 -15.34
C ARG A 64 32.26 6.04 -15.63
N ASN A 65 31.92 6.33 -16.88
CA ASN A 65 30.53 6.58 -17.29
C ASN A 65 29.66 5.32 -17.10
N LYS A 66 30.14 4.14 -17.53
CA LYS A 66 29.46 2.85 -17.30
C LYS A 66 29.21 2.60 -15.82
N LYS A 67 30.20 2.87 -14.96
CA LYS A 67 30.04 2.77 -13.50
C LYS A 67 28.96 3.72 -12.98
N SER A 68 28.97 4.97 -13.43
CA SER A 68 27.95 5.96 -13.02
C SER A 68 26.55 5.54 -13.44
N ILE A 69 26.38 5.08 -14.68
CA ILE A 69 25.08 4.58 -15.21
C ILE A 69 24.58 3.40 -14.37
N ALA A 70 25.42 2.40 -14.12
CA ALA A 70 25.03 1.25 -13.31
C ALA A 70 24.64 1.63 -11.87
N ILE A 71 25.30 2.64 -11.28
CA ILE A 71 24.93 3.16 -9.96
C ILE A 71 23.57 3.86 -10.01
N GLU A 72 23.30 4.63 -11.06
CA GLU A 72 22.04 5.35 -11.23
C GLU A 72 20.87 4.40 -11.49
N GLU A 73 21.08 3.37 -12.31
CA GLU A 73 20.14 2.27 -12.52
C GLU A 73 19.85 1.53 -11.20
N ALA A 74 20.88 1.16 -10.44
CA ALA A 74 20.72 0.49 -9.15
C ALA A 74 19.93 1.35 -8.15
N LYS A 75 20.20 2.67 -8.10
CA LYS A 75 19.42 3.61 -7.29
C LYS A 75 17.97 3.67 -7.73
N SER A 76 17.70 3.77 -9.03
CA SER A 76 16.34 3.83 -9.57
C SER A 76 15.54 2.56 -9.25
N ILE A 77 16.17 1.39 -9.31
CA ILE A 77 15.56 0.11 -8.93
C ILE A 77 15.23 0.11 -7.43
N PHE A 78 16.17 0.54 -6.59
CA PHE A 78 15.98 0.62 -5.14
C PHE A 78 14.84 1.58 -4.77
N ASP A 79 14.82 2.78 -5.34
CA ASP A 79 13.77 3.78 -5.11
C ASP A 79 12.38 3.26 -5.55
N SER A 80 12.34 2.46 -6.62
CA SER A 80 11.10 1.82 -7.09
C SER A 80 10.64 0.73 -6.14
N SER A 81 11.56 -0.05 -5.56
CA SER A 81 11.28 -1.08 -4.55
C SER A 81 10.70 -0.48 -3.26
N ASP A 82 11.24 0.65 -2.80
CA ASP A 82 10.73 1.35 -1.61
C ASP A 82 9.30 1.86 -1.83
N LYS A 83 9.01 2.43 -3.01
CA LYS A 83 7.65 2.84 -3.38
C LYS A 83 6.67 1.68 -3.38
N LEU A 84 7.07 0.53 -3.93
CA LEU A 84 6.23 -0.67 -3.94
C LEU A 84 5.94 -1.15 -2.52
N SER A 85 6.94 -1.15 -1.64
CA SER A 85 6.79 -1.54 -0.23
C SER A 85 5.78 -0.64 0.50
N HIS A 86 5.86 0.68 0.27
CA HIS A 86 4.89 1.63 0.81
C HIS A 86 3.47 1.43 0.29
N LEU A 87 3.31 1.14 -1.01
CA LEU A 87 2.00 0.89 -1.61
C LEU A 87 1.36 -0.40 -1.09
N ILE A 88 2.15 -1.47 -0.95
CA ILE A 88 1.69 -2.75 -0.39
C ILE A 88 1.22 -2.55 1.06
N GLY A 89 2.00 -1.88 1.90
CA GLY A 89 1.60 -1.62 3.28
C GLY A 89 0.32 -0.76 3.40
N LYS A 90 0.09 0.14 2.43
CA LYS A 90 -1.16 0.92 2.38
C LYS A 90 -2.36 0.04 2.01
N LEU A 91 -2.19 -0.84 1.01
CA LEU A 91 -3.23 -1.80 0.60
C LEU A 91 -3.61 -2.73 1.76
N ASP A 92 -2.64 -3.30 2.48
CA ASP A 92 -2.89 -4.18 3.62
C ASP A 92 -3.72 -3.48 4.72
N ASN A 93 -3.44 -2.19 4.96
CA ASN A 93 -4.18 -1.39 5.94
C ASN A 93 -5.61 -1.06 5.48
N ASP A 94 -5.79 -0.78 4.18
CA ASP A 94 -7.11 -0.55 3.59
C ASP A 94 -7.97 -1.83 3.66
N ASP A 95 -7.39 -3.00 3.40
CA ASP A 95 -8.07 -4.30 3.52
C ASP A 95 -8.53 -4.58 4.96
N ALA A 96 -7.68 -4.30 5.95
CA ALA A 96 -8.06 -4.43 7.37
C ALA A 96 -9.21 -3.48 7.75
N THR A 97 -9.20 -2.26 7.22
CA THR A 97 -10.26 -1.26 7.45
C THR A 97 -11.58 -1.71 6.81
N ILE A 98 -11.52 -2.24 5.58
CA ILE A 98 -12.69 -2.76 4.87
C ILE A 98 -13.32 -3.92 5.65
N ALA A 99 -12.52 -4.86 6.16
CA ALA A 99 -13.00 -6.00 6.93
C ALA A 99 -13.77 -5.57 8.20
N GLU A 100 -13.28 -4.58 8.94
CA GLU A 100 -13.96 -4.07 10.14
C GLU A 100 -15.24 -3.30 9.78
N LEU A 101 -15.25 -2.54 8.68
CA LEU A 101 -16.45 -1.87 8.19
C LEU A 101 -17.54 -2.87 7.77
N ILE A 102 -17.18 -3.96 7.07
CA ILE A 102 -18.11 -5.02 6.70
C ILE A 102 -18.75 -5.61 7.96
N LYS A 103 -17.94 -5.98 8.96
CA LYS A 103 -18.43 -6.52 10.24
C LYS A 103 -19.36 -5.54 10.96
N ARG A 104 -19.09 -4.24 10.87
CA ARG A 104 -19.95 -3.21 11.47
C ARG A 104 -21.30 -3.11 10.75
N VAL A 105 -21.30 -3.20 9.42
CA VAL A 105 -22.52 -3.21 8.60
C VAL A 105 -23.38 -4.42 8.94
N GLU A 106 -22.82 -5.62 8.96
CA GLU A 106 -23.55 -6.85 9.32
C GLU A 106 -24.19 -6.75 10.71
N LYS A 107 -23.48 -6.18 11.69
CA LYS A 107 -24.02 -5.97 13.04
C LYS A 107 -25.22 -5.02 13.04
N LEU A 108 -25.14 -3.92 12.28
CA LEU A 108 -26.23 -2.94 12.18
C LEU A 108 -27.45 -3.50 11.44
N GLU A 109 -27.23 -4.28 10.39
CA GLU A 109 -28.31 -4.95 9.65
C GLU A 109 -29.08 -5.93 10.55
N ASN A 110 -28.36 -6.75 11.32
CA ASN A 110 -28.95 -7.66 12.29
C ASN A 110 -29.78 -6.93 13.37
N GLU A 111 -29.26 -5.80 13.88
CA GLU A 111 -29.97 -4.99 14.88
C GLU A 111 -31.25 -4.35 14.30
N ASN A 112 -31.16 -3.82 13.08
CA ASN A 112 -32.33 -3.29 12.36
C ASN A 112 -33.39 -4.36 12.14
N GLN A 113 -33.01 -5.56 11.74
CA GLN A 113 -33.94 -6.67 11.54
C GLN A 113 -34.65 -7.04 12.86
N ARG A 114 -33.92 -7.06 13.97
CA ARG A 114 -34.48 -7.32 15.31
C ARG A 114 -35.49 -6.25 15.71
N LEU A 115 -35.10 -4.98 15.62
CA LEU A 115 -35.95 -3.84 15.97
C LEU A 115 -37.22 -3.79 15.11
N ASN A 116 -37.09 -4.06 13.81
CA ASN A 116 -38.24 -4.09 12.91
C ASN A 116 -39.21 -5.23 13.28
N SER A 117 -38.69 -6.40 13.67
CA SER A 117 -39.51 -7.54 14.10
C SER A 117 -40.24 -7.23 15.42
N GLU A 118 -39.57 -6.56 16.36
CA GLU A 118 -40.16 -6.13 17.62
C GLU A 118 -41.24 -5.07 17.41
N ASN A 119 -40.97 -4.09 16.54
CA ASN A 119 -41.94 -3.06 16.19
C ASN A 119 -43.20 -3.67 15.57
N LYS A 120 -43.05 -4.60 14.62
CA LYS A 120 -44.18 -5.36 14.05
C LYS A 120 -45.01 -6.07 15.11
N ARG A 121 -44.35 -6.71 16.08
CA ARG A 121 -45.03 -7.41 17.18
C ARG A 121 -45.81 -6.43 18.06
N VAL A 122 -45.22 -5.31 18.45
CA VAL A 122 -45.86 -4.30 19.30
C VAL A 122 -47.04 -3.66 18.57
N ILE A 123 -46.92 -3.37 17.29
CA ILE A 123 -48.02 -2.87 16.46
C ILE A 123 -49.18 -3.86 16.45
N ALA A 124 -48.91 -5.14 16.16
CA ALA A 124 -49.96 -6.17 16.16
C ALA A 124 -50.64 -6.33 17.54
N GLN A 125 -49.89 -6.22 18.63
CA GLN A 125 -50.46 -6.23 19.98
C GLN A 125 -51.34 -5.01 20.25
N ASN A 126 -50.91 -3.83 19.79
CA ASN A 126 -51.68 -2.60 19.91
C ASN A 126 -53.01 -2.71 19.16
N ASP A 127 -53.00 -3.18 17.91
CA ASP A 127 -54.20 -3.36 17.10
C ASP A 127 -55.22 -4.30 17.78
N ILE A 128 -54.75 -5.42 18.34
CA ILE A 128 -55.61 -6.35 19.09
C ILE A 128 -56.20 -5.69 20.34
N LEU A 129 -55.42 -4.88 21.06
CA LEU A 129 -55.89 -4.18 22.26
C LEU A 129 -56.92 -3.10 21.90
N LEU A 130 -56.70 -2.36 20.82
CA LEU A 130 -57.64 -1.36 20.31
C LEU A 130 -58.96 -2.02 19.89
N GLU A 131 -58.91 -3.16 19.19
CA GLU A 131 -60.13 -3.90 18.82
C GLU A 131 -60.90 -4.38 20.05
N ARG A 132 -60.21 -4.93 21.06
CA ARG A 132 -60.82 -5.34 22.32
C ARG A 132 -61.45 -4.16 23.06
N PHE A 133 -60.74 -3.04 23.13
CA PHE A 133 -61.23 -1.82 23.75
C PHE A 133 -62.50 -1.31 23.06
N ALA A 134 -62.51 -1.24 21.73
CA ALA A 134 -63.68 -0.83 20.96
C ALA A 134 -64.89 -1.75 21.21
N ARG A 135 -64.68 -3.08 21.26
CA ARG A 135 -65.73 -4.05 21.59
C ARG A 135 -66.26 -3.87 23.01
N TRP A 136 -65.38 -3.64 23.98
CA TRP A 136 -65.78 -3.38 25.37
C TRP A 136 -66.57 -2.08 25.50
N GLN A 137 -66.14 -1.00 24.85
CA GLN A 137 -66.87 0.27 24.83
C GLN A 137 -68.27 0.10 24.23
N HIS A 138 -68.39 -0.59 23.10
CA HIS A 138 -69.68 -0.85 22.46
C HIS A 138 -70.60 -1.74 23.33
N ASN A 139 -70.05 -2.74 24.02
CA ASN A 139 -70.86 -3.57 24.93
C ASN A 139 -71.31 -2.78 26.15
N LEU A 140 -70.43 -1.95 26.71
CA LEU A 140 -70.73 -1.10 27.85
C LEU A 140 -71.84 -0.08 27.53
N GLN A 141 -71.82 0.48 26.32
CA GLN A 141 -72.89 1.35 25.78
C GLN A 141 -74.28 0.72 25.79
N LYS A 142 -74.38 -0.61 25.71
CA LYS A 142 -75.65 -1.35 25.65
C LYS A 142 -76.18 -1.77 27.01
N MET A 143 -75.45 -1.50 28.09
CA MET A 143 -75.88 -1.83 29.45
C MET A 143 -76.77 -0.74 30.01
N ASP A 144 -77.88 -1.12 30.63
CA ASP A 144 -78.81 -0.19 31.28
C ASP A 144 -78.11 0.58 32.41
N GLY A 145 -78.31 1.90 32.46
CA GLY A 145 -77.73 2.77 33.48
C GLY A 145 -76.30 3.26 33.20
N VAL A 146 -75.71 2.93 32.06
CA VAL A 146 -74.40 3.47 31.62
C VAL A 146 -74.58 4.78 30.86
N ASP A 147 -73.93 5.85 31.33
CA ASP A 147 -73.77 7.12 30.60
C ASP A 147 -72.32 7.26 30.11
N MET A 148 -72.15 7.15 28.79
CA MET A 148 -70.82 7.24 28.15
C MET A 148 -70.20 8.63 28.21
N ASN A 149 -71.00 9.70 28.26
CA ASN A 149 -70.47 11.06 28.33
C ASN A 149 -69.84 11.30 29.70
N LYS A 150 -70.51 10.82 30.76
CA LYS A 150 -69.98 10.85 32.12
C LYS A 150 -68.72 9.99 32.25
N LEU A 151 -68.71 8.78 31.66
CA LEU A 151 -67.55 7.91 31.69
C LEU A 151 -66.34 8.50 30.96
N ALA A 152 -66.53 9.08 29.77
CA ALA A 152 -65.47 9.71 29.01
C ALA A 152 -64.82 10.88 29.76
N ALA A 153 -65.62 11.66 30.49
CA ALA A 153 -65.12 12.77 31.31
C ALA A 153 -64.26 12.31 32.51
N THR A 154 -64.40 11.07 32.97
CA THR A 154 -63.69 10.54 34.14
C THR A 154 -62.71 9.40 33.80
N ILE A 155 -62.50 9.07 32.52
CA ILE A 155 -61.73 7.87 32.14
C ILE A 155 -60.25 7.93 32.54
N ASP A 156 -59.66 9.13 32.56
CA ASP A 156 -58.29 9.37 33.01
C ASP A 156 -58.18 9.57 34.53
N THR A 157 -59.32 9.65 35.22
CA THR A 157 -59.31 9.73 36.68
C THR A 157 -59.05 8.34 37.26
N GLY A 158 -58.08 8.26 38.17
CA GLY A 158 -57.77 6.99 38.84
C GLY A 158 -59.00 6.41 39.53
N LEU A 159 -59.09 5.08 39.58
CA LEU A 159 -60.20 4.38 40.23
C LEU A 159 -60.38 4.89 41.68
N PRO A 160 -61.63 5.08 42.15
CA PRO A 160 -61.87 5.51 43.52
C PRO A 160 -61.26 4.53 44.52
N ALA A 161 -60.74 5.06 45.63
CA ALA A 161 -60.13 4.26 46.68
C ALA A 161 -61.14 3.22 47.19
N LYS A 162 -60.75 1.94 47.13
CA LYS A 162 -61.61 0.85 47.62
C LYS A 162 -61.58 0.86 49.14
N ASN A 163 -62.65 1.31 49.78
CA ASN A 163 -62.78 1.17 51.23
C ASN A 163 -62.92 -0.33 51.54
N ARG A 164 -61.91 -0.90 52.20
CA ARG A 164 -61.88 -2.29 52.63
C ARG A 164 -62.14 -2.30 54.13
N ASP A 165 -63.42 -2.18 54.50
CA ASP A 165 -63.90 -2.50 55.84
C ASP A 165 -64.30 -3.98 55.93
#